data_AF-A0A822FND1-F1
#
_entry.id   AF-A0A822FND1-F1
#
_cell.length_a   1.000
_cell.length_b   1.000
_cell.length_c   1.000
_cell.angle_alpha   90.00
_cell.angle_beta   90.00
_cell.angle_gamma   90.00
#
_symmetry.space_group_name_H-M   'P 1'
#
loop_
_entity.id
_entity.type
_entity.pdbx_description
1 polymer ?
#
loop_
_entity_poly.entity_id
_entity_poly.type
_entity_poly.pdbx_seq_one_letter_code
_entity_poly.pdbx_strand_id
1 'polypeptide(L)'
;FSCFIYLFIGQEIGMTNVRFPSITDYPDVAARNFYNLELAKGIDHNELMQLIYITGRDNARTPMQWDDSLNAGFSTAQQTWIGINPNYVRINVTQQEKDDTSVLSYYKRLIRLRKENDIFIYGAYDLILSNHKQIFGYTRTSDTKRAYVLTNLTDRVAQFTLYQGLSSSQLVLSNLLEPVPEHTDEKSFKFHPYEIRVYMIDHKKKEPHHHHKKKHALDQSEDVQSTLSTEVKGKDDTSGSLTKKQKAALKKLEQMSQNPLHQSEQSQKDIISALAEATEKALSETQTSKQQARHKSVSISIDQEKVIPADSAEIDLENEPIYKKRERQRSLVLNLGKI
;
A
#
# COMPACT_ATOMS: atom_id res chain seq x y z
N PHE A 1 0.59 -14.34 -9.28
CA PHE A 1 1.90 -13.71 -9.07
C PHE A 1 2.58 -14.36 -7.89
N SER A 2 3.71 -15.04 -8.10
CA SER A 2 4.54 -15.56 -7.00
C SER A 2 5.37 -14.43 -6.42
N CYS A 3 5.26 -14.19 -5.11
CA CYS A 3 6.02 -13.13 -4.44
C CYS A 3 7.45 -13.62 -4.11
N PHE A 4 8.45 -12.93 -4.63
CA PHE A 4 9.87 -13.16 -4.35
C PHE A 4 10.31 -12.32 -3.14
N ILE A 5 11.07 -12.92 -2.24
CA ILE A 5 11.66 -12.23 -1.08
C ILE A 5 13.10 -11.88 -1.43
N TYR A 6 13.46 -10.62 -1.20
CA TYR A 6 14.83 -10.15 -1.26
C TYR A 6 15.29 -9.83 0.17
N LEU A 7 16.52 -10.22 0.49
CA LEU A 7 17.17 -9.95 1.76
C LEU A 7 18.43 -9.15 1.47
N PHE A 8 18.55 -7.97 2.07
CA PHE A 8 19.74 -7.15 1.91
C PHE A 8 20.80 -7.54 2.95
N ILE A 9 22.08 -7.45 2.58
CA ILE A 9 23.20 -7.85 3.45
C ILE A 9 23.13 -7.06 4.76
N GLY A 10 23.17 -7.76 5.90
CA GLY A 10 23.11 -7.16 7.23
C GLY A 10 21.70 -6.98 7.79
N GLN A 11 20.67 -7.09 6.95
CA GLN A 11 19.27 -7.03 7.40
C GLN A 11 18.92 -8.23 8.29
N GLU A 12 19.50 -9.39 8.01
CA GLU A 12 19.31 -10.63 8.74
C GLU A 12 19.88 -10.62 10.15
N ILE A 13 20.85 -9.75 10.43
CA ILE A 13 21.39 -9.52 11.78
C ILE A 13 20.85 -8.22 12.39
N GLY A 14 19.99 -7.48 11.70
CA GLY A 14 19.45 -6.21 12.18
C GLY A 14 20.49 -5.10 12.29
N MET A 15 21.41 -5.00 11.31
CA MET A 15 22.31 -3.85 11.21
C MET A 15 21.52 -2.53 11.15
N THR A 16 22.06 -1.50 11.80
CA THR A 16 21.42 -0.18 11.90
C THR A 16 22.22 0.88 11.17
N ASN A 17 21.60 2.03 10.95
CA ASN A 17 22.30 3.22 10.46
C ASN A 17 23.53 3.55 11.30
N VAL A 18 24.51 4.19 10.64
CA VAL A 18 25.77 4.63 11.23
C VAL A 18 25.78 6.15 11.39
N ARG A 19 26.64 6.65 12.27
CA ARG A 19 26.80 8.08 12.52
C ARG A 19 28.28 8.45 12.59
N PHE A 20 28.92 8.54 11.43
CA PHE A 20 30.27 9.11 11.34
C PHE A 20 30.23 10.63 11.52
N PRO A 21 31.17 11.22 12.28
CA PRO A 21 31.10 12.63 12.66
C PRO A 21 31.35 13.60 11.50
N SER A 22 32.11 13.18 10.48
CA SER A 22 32.48 14.05 9.37
C SER A 22 31.83 13.62 8.06
N ILE A 23 31.44 14.59 7.23
CA ILE A 23 30.99 14.35 5.85
C ILE A 23 32.07 13.65 5.00
N THR A 24 33.35 13.81 5.36
CA THR A 24 34.46 13.17 4.65
C THR A 24 34.49 11.66 4.80
N ASP A 25 33.85 11.14 5.85
CA ASP A 25 33.78 9.70 6.14
C ASP A 25 32.69 9.00 5.31
N TYR A 26 31.87 9.77 4.59
CA TYR A 26 30.82 9.30 3.70
C TYR A 26 31.30 9.32 2.24
N PRO A 27 31.54 8.16 1.60
CA PRO A 27 31.98 8.11 0.21
C PRO A 27 30.88 8.48 -0.80
N ASP A 28 29.60 8.53 -0.42
CA ASP A 28 28.51 8.87 -1.34
C ASP A 28 28.66 10.29 -1.90
N VAL A 29 29.00 10.35 -3.20
CA VAL A 29 29.13 11.59 -3.97
C VAL A 29 27.87 12.45 -3.88
N ALA A 30 26.68 11.83 -3.87
CA ALA A 30 25.42 12.56 -3.78
C ALA A 30 25.26 13.23 -2.41
N ALA A 31 25.62 12.53 -1.32
CA ALA A 31 25.56 13.06 0.04
C ALA A 31 26.56 14.22 0.23
N ARG A 32 27.78 14.06 -0.27
CA ARG A 32 28.82 15.11 -0.23
C ARG A 32 28.42 16.36 -1.02
N ASN A 33 27.89 16.17 -2.23
CA ASN A 33 27.41 17.28 -3.05
C ASN A 33 26.23 18.00 -2.39
N PHE A 34 25.27 17.24 -1.85
CA PHE A 34 24.15 17.80 -1.10
C PHE A 34 24.63 18.63 0.09
N TYR A 35 25.51 18.05 0.91
CA TYR A 35 26.08 18.72 2.09
C TYR A 35 26.76 20.03 1.71
N ASN A 36 27.64 20.02 0.69
CA ASN A 36 28.38 21.22 0.27
C ASN A 36 27.45 22.31 -0.28
N LEU A 37 26.44 21.93 -1.07
CA LEU A 37 25.48 22.88 -1.65
C LEU A 37 24.61 23.54 -0.59
N GLU A 38 24.18 22.80 0.43
CA GLU A 38 23.32 23.32 1.48
C GLU A 38 24.11 24.06 2.57
N LEU A 39 25.34 23.64 2.87
CA LEU A 39 26.25 24.38 3.74
C LEU A 39 26.56 25.76 3.15
N ALA A 40 26.76 25.85 1.83
CA ALA A 40 26.95 27.12 1.13
C ALA A 40 25.72 28.04 1.18
N LYS A 41 24.53 27.50 1.46
CA LYS A 41 23.29 28.27 1.70
C LYS A 41 23.13 28.72 3.15
N GLY A 42 24.08 28.37 4.03
CA GLY A 42 24.09 28.77 5.44
C GLY A 42 23.36 27.82 6.39
N ILE A 43 23.04 26.59 5.97
CA ILE A 43 22.46 25.59 6.88
C ILE A 43 23.55 25.06 7.81
N ASP A 44 23.22 24.88 9.09
CA ASP A 44 24.15 24.38 10.09
C ASP A 44 24.65 22.96 9.77
N HIS A 45 25.93 22.71 10.06
CA HIS A 45 26.55 21.41 9.90
C HIS A 45 25.74 20.30 10.59
N ASN A 46 25.31 20.51 11.83
CA ASN A 46 24.63 19.47 12.59
C ASN A 46 23.28 19.12 11.97
N GLU A 47 22.52 20.11 11.50
CA GLU A 47 21.25 19.90 10.82
C GLU A 47 21.43 19.06 9.54
N LEU A 48 22.46 19.39 8.74
CA LEU A 48 22.79 18.61 7.55
C LEU A 48 23.23 17.18 7.89
N MET A 49 24.05 17.00 8.92
CA MET A 49 24.50 15.68 9.34
C MET A 49 23.34 14.83 9.86
N GLN A 50 22.37 15.40 10.59
CA GLN A 50 21.17 14.65 11.01
C GLN A 50 20.39 14.13 9.81
N LEU A 51 20.22 14.96 8.77
CA LEU A 51 19.56 14.53 7.54
C LEU A 51 20.33 13.39 6.86
N ILE A 52 21.66 13.45 6.82
CA ILE A 52 22.51 12.40 6.25
C ILE A 52 22.43 11.11 7.09
N TYR A 53 22.40 11.19 8.42
CA TYR A 53 22.23 10.01 9.28
C TYR A 53 20.90 9.29 9.05
N ILE A 54 19.84 10.02 8.71
CA ILE A 54 18.51 9.44 8.49
C ILE A 54 18.36 8.91 7.06
N THR A 55 18.86 9.63 6.06
CA THR A 55 18.53 9.39 4.64
C THR A 55 19.70 8.86 3.80
N GLY A 56 20.92 8.91 4.32
CA GLY A 56 22.14 8.56 3.60
C GLY A 56 22.16 7.09 3.20
N ARG A 57 22.51 6.81 1.93
CA ARG A 57 22.61 5.45 1.40
C ARG A 57 23.79 4.67 1.97
N ASP A 58 24.82 5.38 2.40
CA ASP A 58 26.01 4.79 3.01
C ASP A 58 25.70 4.07 4.33
N ASN A 59 24.57 4.36 4.98
CA ASN A 59 24.05 3.57 6.10
C ASN A 59 23.90 2.08 5.77
N ALA A 60 23.56 1.75 4.52
CA ALA A 60 23.39 0.38 4.04
C ALA A 60 24.65 -0.15 3.33
N ARG A 61 25.77 0.55 3.40
CA ARG A 61 27.02 0.18 2.69
C ARG A 61 28.20 -0.04 3.62
N THR A 62 28.01 0.15 4.92
CA THR A 62 29.04 -0.19 5.91
C THR A 62 29.38 -1.68 5.79
N PRO A 63 30.63 -2.08 6.11
CA PRO A 63 31.03 -3.47 6.01
C PRO A 63 30.14 -4.41 6.81
N MET A 64 29.97 -5.63 6.30
CA MET A 64 29.23 -6.69 7.00
C MET A 64 29.92 -7.02 8.34
N GLN A 65 29.10 -7.25 9.37
CA GLN A 65 29.58 -7.48 10.74
C GLN A 65 29.63 -8.98 11.06
N TRP A 66 30.76 -9.63 10.79
CA TRP A 66 30.93 -11.08 10.96
C TRP A 66 31.17 -11.49 12.41
N ASP A 67 32.07 -10.77 13.11
CA ASP A 67 32.46 -11.05 14.50
C ASP A 67 32.83 -9.76 15.25
N ASP A 68 33.40 -9.89 16.46
CA ASP A 68 33.84 -8.79 17.33
C ASP A 68 35.33 -8.42 17.18
N SER A 69 36.01 -8.96 16.16
CA SER A 69 37.41 -8.67 15.87
C SER A 69 37.59 -7.35 15.10
N LEU A 70 38.84 -7.04 14.71
CA LEU A 70 39.15 -5.84 13.92
C LEU A 70 38.26 -5.76 12.67
N ASN A 71 37.62 -4.60 12.46
CA ASN A 71 36.67 -4.37 11.38
C ASN A 71 35.56 -5.44 11.30
N ALA A 72 35.12 -5.96 12.45
CA ALA A 72 34.10 -7.00 12.55
C ALA A 72 34.40 -8.26 11.71
N GLY A 73 35.68 -8.60 11.54
CA GLY A 73 36.10 -9.73 10.72
C GLY A 73 36.00 -9.51 9.20
N PHE A 74 35.59 -8.32 8.75
CA PHE A 74 35.47 -8.00 7.33
C PHE A 74 36.84 -7.84 6.64
N SER A 75 37.83 -7.28 7.34
CA SER A 75 39.15 -7.02 6.78
C SER A 75 40.24 -7.00 7.85
N THR A 76 41.40 -7.54 7.51
CA THR A 76 42.63 -7.47 8.33
C THR A 76 43.39 -6.16 8.17
N ALA A 77 43.02 -5.31 7.20
CA ALA A 77 43.63 -3.99 7.01
C ALA A 77 43.30 -3.06 8.17
N GLN A 78 44.12 -2.03 8.40
CA GLN A 78 43.87 -1.07 9.47
C GLN A 78 42.61 -0.22 9.23
N GLN A 79 42.27 0.04 7.97
CA GLN A 79 41.09 0.83 7.57
C GLN A 79 40.39 0.20 6.37
N THR A 80 39.07 0.30 6.35
CA THR A 80 38.19 -0.08 5.24
C THR A 80 37.88 1.14 4.37
N TRP A 81 37.33 0.92 3.17
CA TRP A 81 36.97 1.98 2.20
C TRP A 81 35.88 2.95 2.71
N ILE A 82 35.11 2.50 3.71
CA ILE A 82 34.16 3.28 4.52
C ILE A 82 34.31 2.80 5.96
N GLY A 83 34.06 3.65 6.95
CA GLY A 83 34.11 3.25 8.36
C GLY A 83 33.20 2.06 8.69
N ILE A 84 33.50 1.36 9.77
CA ILE A 84 32.63 0.31 10.31
C ILE A 84 31.70 0.86 11.38
N ASN A 85 30.48 0.33 11.46
CA ASN A 85 29.56 0.73 12.51
C ASN A 85 30.08 0.23 13.87
N PRO A 86 30.32 1.12 14.87
CA PRO A 86 30.90 0.72 16.15
C PRO A 86 30.08 -0.33 16.93
N ASN A 87 28.81 -0.52 16.59
CA ASN A 87 27.94 -1.49 17.24
C ASN A 87 28.25 -2.97 16.89
N TYR A 88 29.23 -3.25 16.03
CA TYR A 88 29.59 -4.60 15.60
C TYR A 88 29.96 -5.53 16.76
N VAL A 89 30.49 -4.99 17.86
CA VAL A 89 30.76 -5.72 19.11
C VAL A 89 29.50 -6.29 19.77
N ARG A 90 28.30 -5.79 19.40
CA ARG A 90 26.99 -6.25 19.91
C ARG A 90 26.11 -6.88 18.83
N ILE A 91 26.27 -6.46 17.58
CA ILE A 91 25.49 -6.96 16.43
C ILE A 91 26.49 -7.60 15.48
N ASN A 92 26.64 -8.92 15.51
CA ASN A 92 27.46 -9.64 14.54
C ASN A 92 26.93 -11.06 14.33
N VAL A 93 27.32 -11.66 13.21
CA VAL A 93 26.89 -13.01 12.81
C VAL A 93 27.29 -14.03 13.87
N THR A 94 28.56 -14.02 14.31
CA THR A 94 29.10 -15.02 15.24
C THR A 94 28.33 -15.09 16.56
N GLN A 95 27.90 -13.94 17.09
CA GLN A 95 27.08 -13.87 18.29
C GLN A 95 25.65 -14.37 18.03
N GLN A 96 25.03 -13.93 16.94
CA GLN A 96 23.64 -14.29 16.63
C GLN A 96 23.47 -15.75 16.20
N GLU A 97 24.49 -16.38 15.61
CA GLU A 97 24.47 -17.81 15.28
C GLU A 97 24.37 -18.71 16.49
N LYS A 98 24.81 -18.24 17.66
CA LYS A 98 24.75 -18.97 18.94
C LYS A 98 23.47 -18.68 19.73
N ASP A 99 22.65 -17.75 19.26
CA ASP A 99 21.43 -17.30 19.93
C ASP A 99 20.20 -17.65 19.08
N ASP A 100 19.40 -18.62 19.56
CA ASP A 100 18.18 -19.08 18.90
C ASP A 100 17.07 -18.02 18.87
N THR A 101 17.19 -16.98 19.71
CA THR A 101 16.27 -15.84 19.77
C THR A 101 16.71 -14.65 18.93
N SER A 102 17.87 -14.74 18.28
CA SER A 102 18.43 -13.66 17.46
C SER A 102 17.61 -13.35 16.21
N VAL A 103 17.87 -12.18 15.61
CA VAL A 103 17.26 -11.77 14.34
C VAL A 103 17.63 -12.77 13.23
N LEU A 104 18.89 -13.24 13.21
CA LEU A 104 19.35 -14.23 12.26
C LEU A 104 18.59 -15.55 12.38
N SER A 105 18.44 -16.05 13.61
CA SER A 105 17.67 -17.27 13.90
C SER A 105 16.19 -17.10 13.56
N TYR A 106 15.62 -15.91 13.77
CA TYR A 106 14.27 -15.58 13.33
C TYR A 106 14.13 -15.65 11.80
N TYR A 107 15.06 -15.06 11.02
CA TYR A 107 15.05 -15.16 9.56
C TYR A 107 15.19 -16.61 9.07
N LYS A 108 16.07 -17.41 9.69
CA LYS A 108 16.19 -18.85 9.37
C LYS A 108 14.86 -19.58 9.57
N ARG A 109 14.16 -19.34 10.68
CA ARG A 109 12.82 -19.90 10.96
C ARG A 109 11.77 -19.40 9.96
N LEU A 110 11.77 -18.12 9.61
CA LEU A 110 10.83 -17.53 8.65
C LEU A 110 11.00 -18.12 7.23
N ILE A 111 12.25 -18.25 6.76
CA ILE A 111 12.56 -18.86 5.45
C ILE A 111 12.15 -20.33 5.43
N ARG A 112 12.43 -21.06 6.51
CA ARG A 112 12.00 -22.46 6.67
C ARG A 112 10.49 -22.58 6.61
N LEU A 113 9.76 -21.78 7.41
CA LEU A 113 8.29 -21.76 7.43
C LEU A 113 7.72 -21.54 6.03
N ARG A 114 8.27 -20.57 5.28
CA ARG A 114 7.86 -20.29 3.90
C ARG A 114 8.17 -21.44 2.95
N LYS A 115 9.31 -22.10 3.09
CA LYS A 115 9.73 -23.23 2.23
C LYS A 115 8.87 -24.47 2.46
N GLU A 116 8.49 -24.72 3.71
CA GLU A 116 7.71 -25.91 4.10
C GLU A 116 6.20 -25.73 3.87
N ASN A 117 5.72 -24.51 3.61
CA ASN A 117 4.30 -24.21 3.49
C ASN A 117 3.99 -23.33 2.28
N ASP A 118 3.45 -23.96 1.22
CA ASP A 118 3.05 -23.33 -0.05
C ASP A 118 2.05 -22.17 0.12
N ILE A 119 1.30 -22.12 1.23
CA ILE A 119 0.36 -21.03 1.53
C ILE A 119 1.06 -19.67 1.58
N PHE A 120 2.32 -19.60 2.02
CA PHE A 120 3.08 -18.35 2.03
C PHE A 120 3.64 -17.97 0.66
N ILE A 121 3.58 -18.88 -0.33
CA ILE A 121 4.00 -18.65 -1.71
C ILE A 121 2.78 -18.26 -2.56
N TYR A 122 1.78 -19.13 -2.58
CA TYR A 122 0.65 -19.08 -3.51
C TYR A 122 -0.68 -18.71 -2.86
N GLY A 123 -0.78 -18.70 -1.52
CA GLY A 123 -2.02 -18.37 -0.84
C GLY A 123 -2.51 -16.96 -1.16
N ALA A 124 -3.82 -16.80 -1.35
CA ALA A 124 -4.48 -15.53 -1.59
C ALA A 124 -4.25 -14.59 -0.42
N TYR A 125 -3.89 -13.34 -0.70
CA TYR A 125 -3.64 -12.32 0.30
C TYR A 125 -4.93 -11.53 0.57
N ASP A 126 -5.28 -11.37 1.85
CA ASP A 126 -6.37 -10.48 2.27
C ASP A 126 -5.90 -9.62 3.43
N LEU A 127 -5.98 -8.29 3.29
CA LEU A 127 -5.71 -7.35 4.37
C LEU A 127 -6.84 -7.44 5.40
N ILE A 128 -6.48 -7.53 6.68
CA ILE A 128 -7.42 -7.47 7.80
C ILE A 128 -7.02 -6.32 8.73
N LEU A 129 -7.93 -5.85 9.57
CA LEU A 129 -7.65 -4.74 10.49
C LEU A 129 -7.14 -3.48 9.77
N SER A 130 -7.60 -3.22 8.53
CA SER A 130 -7.10 -2.12 7.69
C SER A 130 -7.19 -0.73 8.32
N ASN A 131 -8.12 -0.54 9.26
CA ASN A 131 -8.32 0.71 9.99
C ASN A 131 -7.52 0.79 11.30
N HIS A 132 -6.79 -0.27 11.70
CA HIS A 132 -6.06 -0.31 12.96
C HIS A 132 -4.72 0.44 12.83
N LYS A 133 -4.52 1.47 13.66
CA LYS A 133 -3.36 2.38 13.54
C LYS A 133 -2.01 1.75 13.90
N GLN A 134 -2.01 0.67 14.67
CA GLN A 134 -0.78 0.01 15.15
C GLN A 134 -0.55 -1.39 14.58
N ILE A 135 -1.61 -2.07 14.12
CA ILE A 135 -1.55 -3.49 13.80
C ILE A 135 -1.67 -3.62 12.30
N PHE A 136 -0.63 -4.17 11.69
CA PHE A 136 -0.68 -4.64 10.33
C PHE A 136 -1.03 -6.13 10.36
N GLY A 137 -2.26 -6.44 9.96
CA GLY A 137 -2.76 -7.80 9.92
C GLY A 137 -3.12 -8.20 8.50
N TYR A 138 -2.76 -9.42 8.09
CA TYR A 138 -3.26 -9.97 6.84
C TYR A 138 -3.39 -11.48 6.94
N THR A 139 -4.15 -12.06 6.02
CA THR A 139 -4.22 -13.50 5.87
C THR A 139 -3.59 -13.97 4.57
N ARG A 140 -3.11 -15.21 4.58
CA ARG A 140 -2.80 -15.99 3.39
C ARG A 140 -3.73 -17.19 3.38
N THR A 141 -4.52 -17.37 2.34
CA THR A 141 -5.54 -18.44 2.28
C THR A 141 -5.26 -19.38 1.11
N SER A 142 -5.24 -20.68 1.36
CA SER A 142 -5.33 -21.74 0.34
C SER A 142 -6.68 -22.44 0.45
N ASP A 143 -6.94 -23.47 -0.38
CA ASP A 143 -8.20 -24.20 -0.33
C ASP A 143 -8.41 -24.97 1.00
N THR A 144 -7.32 -25.31 1.70
CA THR A 144 -7.34 -26.18 2.89
C THR A 144 -6.84 -25.51 4.16
N LYS A 145 -6.12 -24.38 4.07
CA LYS A 145 -5.51 -23.70 5.21
C LYS A 145 -5.64 -22.19 5.10
N ARG A 146 -5.57 -21.52 6.25
CA ARG A 146 -5.47 -20.06 6.35
C ARG A 146 -4.41 -19.69 7.38
N ALA A 147 -3.47 -18.84 6.99
CA ALA A 147 -2.49 -18.24 7.88
C ALA A 147 -2.92 -16.82 8.24
N TYR A 148 -2.81 -16.46 9.51
CA TYR A 148 -2.96 -15.09 10.02
C TYR A 148 -1.58 -14.56 10.36
N VAL A 149 -1.16 -13.47 9.73
CA VAL A 149 0.07 -12.76 10.04
C VAL A 149 -0.32 -11.45 10.72
N LEU A 150 0.05 -11.31 11.98
CA LEU A 150 -0.32 -10.19 12.83
C LEU A 150 0.95 -9.53 13.34
N THR A 151 1.10 -8.23 13.10
CA THR A 151 2.29 -7.48 13.48
C THR A 151 1.90 -6.16 14.11
N ASN A 152 2.41 -5.89 15.30
CA ASN A 152 2.46 -4.54 15.84
C ASN A 152 3.63 -3.78 15.21
N LEU A 153 3.36 -2.72 14.47
CA LEU A 153 4.40 -1.88 13.83
C LEU A 153 4.83 -0.70 14.70
N THR A 154 4.45 -0.69 15.98
CA THR A 154 4.72 0.40 16.91
C THR A 154 5.47 -0.06 18.14
N ASP A 155 6.11 0.90 18.80
CA ASP A 155 6.83 0.77 20.05
C ASP A 155 5.92 0.76 21.30
N ARG A 156 4.59 0.71 21.11
CA ARG A 156 3.59 0.71 22.18
C ARG A 156 2.78 -0.58 22.17
N VAL A 157 2.27 -0.96 23.33
CA VAL A 157 1.30 -2.05 23.44
C VAL A 157 0.09 -1.75 22.54
N ALA A 158 -0.37 -2.76 21.81
CA ALA A 158 -1.53 -2.68 20.95
C ALA A 158 -2.59 -3.69 21.41
N GLN A 159 -3.86 -3.29 21.33
CA GLN A 159 -5.00 -4.16 21.64
C GLN A 159 -5.93 -4.17 20.44
N PHE A 160 -6.37 -5.36 20.04
CA PHE A 160 -7.26 -5.53 18.89
C PHE A 160 -8.07 -6.80 19.04
N THR A 161 -9.15 -6.88 18.27
CA THR A 161 -10.02 -8.06 18.23
C THR A 161 -10.10 -8.64 16.82
N LEU A 162 -10.27 -9.96 16.73
CA LEU A 162 -10.52 -10.69 15.49
C LEU A 162 -11.89 -11.35 15.54
N TYR A 163 -12.53 -11.48 14.37
CA TYR A 163 -13.75 -12.27 14.25
C TYR A 163 -13.48 -13.77 14.42
N GLN A 164 -12.35 -14.24 13.88
CA GLN A 164 -11.87 -15.61 14.04
C GLN A 164 -11.08 -15.73 15.34
N GLY A 165 -11.48 -16.66 16.20
CA GLY A 165 -10.66 -17.01 17.36
C GLY A 165 -9.46 -17.86 16.94
N LEU A 166 -8.33 -17.64 17.61
CA LEU A 166 -7.07 -18.35 17.37
C LEU A 166 -6.59 -19.00 18.67
N SER A 167 -5.86 -20.10 18.54
CA SER A 167 -5.33 -20.85 19.69
C SER A 167 -3.80 -20.91 19.65
N SER A 168 -3.17 -21.04 20.82
CA SER A 168 -1.71 -21.20 20.93
C SER A 168 -1.19 -22.43 20.18
N SER A 169 -1.97 -23.50 20.10
CA SER A 169 -1.65 -24.71 19.32
C SER A 169 -1.52 -24.47 17.80
N GLN A 170 -2.03 -23.35 17.31
CA GLN A 170 -1.99 -22.94 15.90
C GLN A 170 -0.84 -21.96 15.61
N LEU A 171 -0.11 -21.52 16.63
CA LEU A 171 1.00 -20.58 16.50
C LEU A 171 2.20 -21.27 15.84
N VAL A 172 2.61 -20.79 14.67
CA VAL A 172 3.73 -21.35 13.91
C VAL A 172 4.99 -20.49 13.94
N LEU A 173 4.86 -19.20 14.27
CA LEU A 173 6.00 -18.28 14.40
C LEU A 173 5.67 -17.13 15.37
N SER A 174 6.63 -16.76 16.20
CA SER A 174 6.60 -15.58 17.08
C SER A 174 7.99 -15.00 17.23
N ASN A 175 8.10 -13.69 17.47
CA ASN A 175 9.36 -13.01 17.79
C ASN A 175 9.54 -12.70 19.29
N LEU A 176 8.62 -13.13 20.15
CA LEU A 176 8.80 -12.99 21.60
C LEU A 176 9.92 -13.89 22.11
N LEU A 177 10.68 -13.38 23.08
CA LEU A 177 11.69 -14.15 23.82
C LEU A 177 11.03 -15.18 24.74
N GLU A 178 9.96 -14.76 25.42
CA GLU A 178 9.15 -15.64 26.25
C GLU A 178 8.07 -16.33 25.41
N PRO A 179 7.70 -17.59 25.73
CA PRO A 179 6.58 -18.26 25.10
C PRO A 179 5.30 -17.43 25.21
N VAL A 180 4.54 -17.38 24.11
CA VAL A 180 3.20 -16.79 24.11
C VAL A 180 2.34 -17.59 25.10
N PRO A 181 1.65 -16.94 26.05
CA PRO A 181 0.76 -17.63 26.99
C PRO A 181 -0.27 -18.51 26.26
N GLU A 182 -0.57 -19.67 26.82
CA GLU A 182 -1.58 -20.56 26.24
C GLU A 182 -2.95 -19.87 26.17
N HIS A 183 -3.64 -20.07 25.05
CA HIS A 183 -4.95 -19.50 24.78
C HIS A 183 -5.71 -20.38 23.80
N THR A 184 -7.04 -20.39 23.93
CA THR A 184 -7.91 -21.26 23.13
C THR A 184 -9.07 -20.43 22.58
N ASP A 185 -9.21 -20.41 21.26
CA ASP A 185 -10.24 -19.63 20.54
C ASP A 185 -10.28 -18.14 20.95
N GLU A 186 -9.12 -17.56 21.26
CA GLU A 186 -9.00 -16.18 21.71
C GLU A 186 -9.29 -15.22 20.56
N LYS A 187 -10.10 -14.20 20.85
CA LYS A 187 -10.50 -13.17 19.89
C LYS A 187 -9.94 -11.81 20.24
N SER A 188 -9.55 -11.59 21.49
CA SER A 188 -9.00 -10.33 21.99
C SER A 188 -7.53 -10.49 22.28
N PHE A 189 -6.70 -9.72 21.56
CA PHE A 189 -5.25 -9.83 21.66
C PHE A 189 -4.67 -8.56 22.26
N LYS A 190 -3.63 -8.76 23.08
CA LYS A 190 -2.74 -7.71 23.57
C LYS A 190 -1.33 -8.03 23.10
N PHE A 191 -0.83 -7.22 22.18
CA PHE A 191 0.51 -7.35 21.61
C PHE A 191 1.46 -6.37 22.29
N HIS A 192 2.65 -6.84 22.65
CA HIS A 192 3.80 -6.05 23.05
C HIS A 192 4.31 -5.18 21.90
N PRO A 193 5.14 -4.15 22.19
CA PRO A 193 5.85 -3.39 21.18
C PRO A 193 6.54 -4.29 20.15
N TYR A 194 6.36 -4.02 18.86
CA TYR A 194 6.94 -4.78 17.74
C TYR A 194 6.65 -6.29 17.71
N GLU A 195 5.63 -6.75 18.43
CA GLU A 195 5.30 -8.16 18.48
C GLU A 195 4.70 -8.67 17.16
N ILE A 196 5.14 -9.86 16.74
CA ILE A 196 4.68 -10.58 15.56
C ILE A 196 4.22 -11.96 15.98
N ARG A 197 3.03 -12.35 15.53
CA ARG A 197 2.56 -13.74 15.62
C ARG A 197 2.03 -14.20 14.28
N VAL A 198 2.35 -15.44 13.93
CA VAL A 198 1.80 -16.13 12.76
C VAL A 198 1.06 -17.37 13.23
N TYR A 199 -0.23 -17.43 12.93
CA TYR A 199 -1.08 -18.57 13.24
C TYR A 199 -1.48 -19.28 11.95
N MET A 200 -1.58 -20.61 11.96
CA MET A 200 -2.08 -21.41 10.84
C MET A 200 -3.25 -22.28 11.29
N ILE A 201 -4.37 -22.15 10.59
CA ILE A 201 -5.60 -22.89 10.86
C ILE A 201 -6.04 -23.68 9.62
N ASP A 202 -6.79 -24.74 9.85
CA ASP A 202 -7.51 -25.42 8.76
C ASP A 202 -8.60 -24.49 8.21
N HIS A 203 -8.72 -24.47 6.89
CA HIS A 203 -9.71 -23.69 6.17
C HIS A 203 -10.54 -24.63 5.33
N LYS A 204 -11.85 -24.68 5.61
CA LYS A 204 -12.80 -25.27 4.68
C LYS A 204 -13.34 -24.14 3.82
N LYS A 205 -13.04 -24.17 2.52
CA LYS A 205 -13.75 -23.34 1.54
C LYS A 205 -15.24 -23.60 1.75
N LYS A 206 -16.02 -22.58 2.12
CA LYS A 206 -17.48 -22.71 2.03
C LYS A 206 -17.75 -23.05 0.58
N GLU A 207 -18.39 -24.18 0.32
CA GLU A 207 -18.88 -24.44 -1.03
C GLU A 207 -19.63 -23.19 -1.48
N PRO A 208 -19.44 -22.72 -2.72
CA PRO A 208 -20.34 -21.71 -3.24
C PRO A 208 -21.73 -22.29 -3.00
N HIS A 209 -22.59 -21.59 -2.26
CA HIS A 209 -23.98 -21.98 -2.19
C HIS A 209 -24.42 -22.11 -3.63
N HIS A 210 -24.55 -23.36 -4.10
CA HIS A 210 -25.27 -23.67 -5.30
C HIS A 210 -26.68 -23.18 -4.98
N HIS A 211 -26.97 -21.93 -5.34
CA HIS A 211 -28.30 -21.63 -5.81
C HIS A 211 -28.52 -22.66 -6.91
N HIS A 212 -29.23 -23.73 -6.55
CA HIS A 212 -30.04 -24.48 -7.47
C HIS A 212 -30.87 -23.42 -8.20
N LYS A 213 -30.34 -22.87 -9.30
CA LYS A 213 -31.18 -22.45 -10.40
C LYS A 213 -31.85 -23.74 -10.85
N LYS A 214 -32.99 -24.06 -10.22
CA LYS A 214 -34.02 -24.85 -10.89
C LYS A 214 -34.14 -24.21 -12.27
N LYS A 215 -33.83 -24.96 -13.32
CA LYS A 215 -34.22 -24.61 -14.68
C LYS A 215 -35.75 -24.58 -14.69
N HIS A 216 -36.34 -23.47 -14.27
CA HIS A 216 -37.61 -23.05 -14.81
C HIS A 216 -37.28 -22.48 -16.19
N ALA A 217 -37.60 -23.24 -17.23
CA ALA A 217 -37.89 -22.64 -18.51
C ALA A 217 -39.11 -21.74 -18.26
N LEU A 218 -38.85 -20.46 -18.01
CA LEU A 218 -39.87 -19.43 -17.91
C LEU A 218 -39.75 -18.58 -19.18
N ASP A 219 -40.80 -18.67 -19.97
CA ASP A 219 -41.08 -17.94 -21.19
C ASP A 219 -40.74 -16.45 -21.04
N GLN A 220 -39.71 -15.98 -21.76
CA GLN A 220 -39.20 -14.60 -21.70
C GLN A 220 -39.98 -13.66 -22.61
N SER A 221 -41.31 -13.61 -22.46
CA SER A 221 -42.14 -12.70 -23.26
C SER A 221 -43.12 -11.83 -22.46
N GLU A 222 -43.40 -12.11 -21.18
CA GLU A 222 -44.42 -11.35 -20.44
C GLU A 222 -43.88 -10.43 -19.32
N ASP A 223 -42.66 -10.64 -18.81
CA ASP A 223 -42.15 -9.87 -17.65
C ASP A 223 -41.42 -8.55 -18.00
N VAL A 224 -41.19 -8.27 -19.28
CA VAL A 224 -40.55 -7.01 -19.72
C VAL A 224 -41.59 -5.88 -19.85
N GLN A 225 -42.86 -6.18 -20.09
CA GLN A 225 -43.92 -5.16 -20.17
C GLN A 225 -44.43 -4.69 -18.79
N SER A 226 -44.29 -5.51 -17.74
CA SER A 226 -44.76 -5.15 -16.40
C SER A 226 -43.80 -4.18 -15.68
N THR A 227 -42.49 -4.28 -15.93
CA THR A 227 -41.47 -3.41 -15.30
C THR A 227 -41.35 -2.03 -15.96
N LEU A 228 -41.63 -1.93 -17.26
CA LEU A 228 -41.66 -0.64 -17.98
C LEU A 228 -42.88 0.23 -17.59
N SER A 229 -43.93 -0.39 -17.05
CA SER A 229 -45.18 0.30 -16.68
C SER A 229 -45.16 0.88 -15.25
N THR A 230 -44.23 0.45 -14.39
CA THR A 230 -44.16 0.84 -12.97
C THR A 230 -43.14 1.94 -12.66
N GLU A 231 -42.15 2.19 -13.52
CA GLU A 231 -41.14 3.25 -13.29
C GLU A 231 -41.54 4.62 -13.85
N VAL A 232 -42.69 4.77 -14.51
CA VAL A 232 -43.20 6.07 -15.02
C VAL A 232 -44.13 6.79 -14.03
N LYS A 233 -44.40 6.24 -12.83
CA LYS A 233 -45.37 6.82 -11.89
C LYS A 233 -44.85 7.15 -10.48
N GLY A 234 -43.54 7.25 -10.28
CA GLY A 234 -42.99 7.61 -8.97
C GLY A 234 -41.83 8.58 -9.06
N LYS A 235 -42.04 9.81 -8.58
CA LYS A 235 -41.09 10.91 -8.35
C LYS A 235 -40.87 11.86 -9.53
N ASP A 236 -41.83 12.77 -9.69
CA ASP A 236 -41.51 14.18 -9.90
C ASP A 236 -40.57 14.70 -8.79
N ASP A 237 -39.81 15.75 -9.11
CA ASP A 237 -38.85 16.49 -8.28
C ASP A 237 -37.38 16.01 -8.28
N THR A 238 -36.77 15.95 -9.47
CA THR A 238 -35.44 16.55 -9.67
C THR A 238 -35.36 17.23 -11.05
N SER A 239 -35.28 18.55 -11.05
CA SER A 239 -35.31 19.37 -12.26
C SER A 239 -34.02 19.26 -13.08
N GLY A 240 -34.08 18.47 -14.15
CA GLY A 240 -33.18 18.51 -15.30
C GLY A 240 -33.98 18.25 -16.57
N SER A 241 -34.83 19.22 -16.96
CA SER A 241 -35.79 19.06 -18.06
C SER A 241 -35.09 18.79 -19.40
N LEU A 242 -35.21 17.56 -19.90
CA LEU A 242 -34.81 17.16 -21.25
C LEU A 242 -35.45 18.08 -22.29
N THR A 243 -34.64 18.63 -23.19
CA THR A 243 -35.10 19.53 -24.25
C THR A 243 -36.06 18.81 -25.21
N LYS A 244 -36.94 19.57 -25.91
CA LYS A 244 -37.87 19.01 -26.90
C LYS A 244 -37.18 18.14 -27.96
N LYS A 245 -35.93 18.47 -28.32
CA LYS A 245 -35.13 17.74 -29.31
C LYS A 245 -34.64 16.39 -28.77
N GLN A 246 -34.30 16.32 -27.48
CA GLN A 246 -33.92 15.08 -26.78
C GLN A 246 -35.13 14.14 -26.58
N LYS A 247 -36.30 14.68 -26.24
CA LYS A 247 -37.55 13.90 -26.17
C LYS A 247 -37.96 13.32 -27.53
N ALA A 248 -37.74 14.06 -28.62
CA ALA A 248 -38.00 13.57 -29.97
C ALA A 248 -37.01 12.48 -30.42
N ALA A 249 -35.74 12.57 -30.01
CA ALA A 249 -34.73 11.55 -30.30
C ALA A 249 -35.02 10.24 -29.56
N LEU A 250 -35.39 10.30 -28.27
CA LEU A 250 -35.81 9.13 -27.49
C LEU A 250 -37.04 8.44 -28.07
N LYS A 251 -38.05 9.21 -28.50
CA LYS A 251 -39.26 8.65 -29.12
C LYS A 251 -38.99 7.97 -30.46
N LYS A 252 -37.99 8.48 -31.22
CA LYS A 252 -37.55 7.87 -32.48
C LYS A 252 -36.74 6.59 -32.24
N LEU A 253 -35.97 6.53 -31.15
CA LEU A 253 -35.24 5.34 -30.71
C LEU A 253 -36.18 4.22 -30.21
N GLU A 254 -37.25 4.56 -29.48
CA GLU A 254 -38.30 3.60 -29.11
C GLU A 254 -39.01 3.01 -30.33
N GLN A 255 -39.32 3.83 -31.34
CA GLN A 255 -39.93 3.35 -32.58
C GLN A 255 -39.01 2.45 -33.42
N MET A 256 -37.69 2.64 -33.33
CA MET A 256 -36.72 1.80 -34.04
C MET A 256 -36.43 0.47 -33.32
N SER A 257 -36.61 0.42 -32.00
CA SER A 257 -36.44 -0.81 -31.20
C SER A 257 -37.57 -1.83 -31.41
N GLN A 258 -38.78 -1.38 -31.78
CA GLN A 258 -39.96 -2.25 -31.90
C GLN A 258 -40.14 -2.96 -33.26
N ASN A 259 -39.15 -2.97 -34.15
CA ASN A 259 -39.30 -3.58 -35.48
C ASN A 259 -38.21 -4.65 -35.73
N PRO A 260 -38.41 -5.90 -35.29
CA PRO A 260 -37.39 -6.94 -35.39
C PRO A 260 -37.58 -7.77 -36.67
N LEU A 261 -37.10 -7.31 -37.83
CA LEU A 261 -36.90 -8.21 -38.97
C LEU A 261 -35.67 -7.83 -39.82
N HIS A 262 -34.72 -8.76 -39.86
CA HIS A 262 -33.55 -8.87 -40.75
C HIS A 262 -32.58 -7.68 -40.85
N GLN A 263 -31.65 -7.55 -39.89
CA GLN A 263 -30.35 -6.89 -40.13
C GLN A 263 -29.21 -7.67 -39.44
N SER A 264 -28.04 -7.73 -40.09
CA SER A 264 -26.90 -8.54 -39.65
C SER A 264 -26.27 -8.00 -38.35
N GLU A 265 -25.57 -8.87 -37.61
CA GLU A 265 -24.86 -8.50 -36.35
C GLU A 265 -23.95 -7.27 -36.51
N GLN A 266 -23.44 -7.02 -37.72
CA GLN A 266 -22.59 -5.86 -38.00
C GLN A 266 -23.39 -4.54 -37.94
N SER A 267 -24.61 -4.51 -38.47
CA SER A 267 -25.46 -3.30 -38.42
C SER A 267 -25.89 -2.97 -37.00
N GLN A 268 -26.07 -3.95 -36.11
CA GLN A 268 -26.37 -3.70 -34.70
C GLN A 268 -25.16 -3.10 -33.96
N LYS A 269 -23.94 -3.55 -34.26
CA LYS A 269 -22.71 -2.99 -33.68
C LYS A 269 -22.44 -1.57 -34.16
N ASP A 270 -22.70 -1.28 -35.44
CA ASP A 270 -22.52 0.07 -36.00
C ASP A 270 -23.52 1.07 -35.38
N ILE A 271 -24.76 0.64 -35.10
CA ILE A 271 -25.76 1.46 -34.42
C ILE A 271 -25.36 1.75 -32.96
N ILE A 272 -24.83 0.75 -32.24
CA ILE A 272 -24.36 0.94 -30.85
C ILE A 272 -23.15 1.89 -30.80
N SER A 273 -22.23 1.76 -31.76
CA SER A 273 -21.05 2.65 -31.87
C SER A 273 -21.46 4.10 -32.16
N ALA A 274 -22.38 4.32 -33.11
CA ALA A 274 -22.90 5.64 -33.41
C ALA A 274 -23.67 6.26 -32.22
N LEU A 275 -24.33 5.43 -31.40
CA LEU A 275 -25.00 5.87 -30.18
C LEU A 275 -24.00 6.34 -29.11
N ALA A 276 -22.90 5.60 -28.93
CA ALA A 276 -21.85 5.95 -27.98
C ALA A 276 -21.20 7.30 -28.34
N GLU A 277 -20.85 7.49 -29.61
CA GLU A 277 -20.25 8.74 -30.11
C GLU A 277 -21.19 9.94 -29.97
N ALA A 278 -22.48 9.77 -30.28
CA ALA A 278 -23.47 10.84 -30.13
C ALA A 278 -23.67 11.24 -28.65
N THR A 279 -23.56 10.28 -27.74
CA THR A 279 -23.69 10.51 -26.29
C THR A 279 -22.46 11.21 -25.71
N GLU A 280 -21.27 10.85 -26.18
CA GLU A 280 -20.00 11.47 -25.78
C GLU A 280 -19.91 12.92 -26.30
N LYS A 281 -20.39 13.17 -27.52
CA LYS A 281 -20.49 14.53 -28.08
C LYS A 281 -21.48 15.40 -27.30
N ALA A 282 -22.63 14.86 -26.88
CA ALA A 282 -23.58 15.59 -26.04
C ALA A 282 -23.02 15.90 -24.63
N LEU A 283 -22.21 15.01 -24.06
CA LEU A 283 -21.55 15.24 -22.77
C LEU A 283 -20.48 16.34 -22.84
N SER A 284 -19.68 16.37 -23.91
CA SER A 284 -18.62 17.38 -24.10
C SER A 284 -19.19 18.77 -24.36
N GLU A 285 -20.30 18.89 -25.09
CA GLU A 285 -21.02 20.16 -25.30
C GLU A 285 -21.63 20.71 -23.99
N THR A 286 -21.97 19.84 -23.03
CA THR A 286 -22.53 20.24 -21.72
C THR A 286 -21.44 20.79 -20.78
N GLN A 287 -20.18 20.34 -20.92
CA GLN A 287 -19.06 20.83 -20.11
C GLN A 287 -18.58 22.23 -20.54
N THR A 288 -18.65 22.56 -21.82
CA THR A 288 -18.26 23.89 -22.35
C THR A 288 -19.19 25.00 -21.85
N SER A 289 -20.49 24.72 -21.71
CA SER A 289 -21.46 25.65 -21.12
C SER A 289 -21.26 25.92 -19.61
N LYS A 290 -20.64 24.99 -18.86
CA LYS A 290 -20.30 25.20 -17.43
C LYS A 290 -19.00 25.97 -17.22
N GLN A 291 -18.04 25.91 -18.16
CA GLN A 291 -16.81 26.70 -18.11
C GLN A 291 -17.04 28.19 -18.43
N GLN A 292 -17.93 28.52 -19.37
CA GLN A 292 -18.29 29.92 -19.67
C GLN A 292 -19.05 30.60 -18.51
N ALA A 293 -19.76 29.84 -17.67
CA ALA A 293 -20.41 30.37 -16.46
C ALA A 293 -19.43 30.67 -15.30
N ARG A 294 -18.25 30.03 -15.26
CA ARG A 294 -17.20 30.29 -14.26
C ARG A 294 -16.31 31.48 -14.59
N HIS A 295 -16.23 31.90 -15.85
CA HIS A 295 -15.38 33.03 -16.27
C HIS A 295 -15.96 34.43 -15.98
N LYS A 296 -17.16 34.55 -15.40
CA LYS A 296 -17.79 35.86 -15.08
C LYS A 296 -17.54 36.38 -13.66
N SER A 297 -16.73 35.72 -12.84
CA SER A 297 -16.52 36.14 -11.44
C SER A 297 -15.09 35.94 -10.94
N VAL A 298 -14.10 36.58 -11.57
CA VAL A 298 -12.84 36.95 -10.89
C VAL A 298 -12.24 38.19 -11.57
N SER A 299 -12.29 39.34 -10.91
CA SER A 299 -11.40 40.46 -11.19
C SER A 299 -10.85 41.03 -9.87
N ILE A 300 -9.55 40.78 -9.68
CA ILE A 300 -8.52 41.61 -9.01
C ILE A 300 -8.65 41.81 -7.49
N SER A 301 -7.66 41.28 -6.74
CA SER A 301 -6.62 42.09 -6.03
C SER A 301 -5.55 41.19 -5.41
N ILE A 302 -4.30 41.63 -5.56
CA ILE A 302 -3.05 41.05 -5.04
C ILE A 302 -2.83 41.66 -3.65
N ASP A 303 -2.59 40.85 -2.61
CA ASP A 303 -1.41 40.93 -1.73
C ASP A 303 -1.50 40.07 -0.44
N GLN A 304 -0.32 39.59 -0.03
CA GLN A 304 0.13 39.15 1.30
C GLN A 304 -0.17 37.72 1.83
N GLU A 305 0.96 37.08 2.18
CA GLU A 305 1.22 35.91 3.03
C GLU A 305 0.02 35.15 3.61
N LYS A 306 -0.11 33.87 3.22
CA LYS A 306 -0.86 32.89 4.02
C LYS A 306 -0.37 31.46 3.81
N VAL A 307 -0.10 30.85 4.96
CA VAL A 307 0.05 29.42 5.27
C VAL A 307 -0.79 28.53 4.35
N ILE A 308 -0.15 27.54 3.72
CA ILE A 308 -0.81 26.55 2.86
C ILE A 308 -1.63 25.59 3.74
N PRO A 309 -2.96 25.45 3.54
CA PRO A 309 -3.76 24.45 4.23
C PRO A 309 -3.45 23.05 3.71
N ALA A 310 -3.49 22.07 4.62
CA ALA A 310 -3.47 20.65 4.29
C ALA A 310 -4.82 20.25 3.68
N ASP A 311 -4.96 20.43 2.36
CA ASP A 311 -5.92 19.68 1.56
C ASP A 311 -5.28 19.37 0.20
N SER A 312 -5.18 18.07 -0.07
CA SER A 312 -4.43 17.44 -1.14
C SER A 312 -5.06 17.67 -2.50
N ALA A 313 -4.38 18.43 -3.38
CA ALA A 313 -4.46 18.15 -4.81
C ALA A 313 -3.70 16.84 -5.08
N GLU A 314 -4.28 15.92 -5.85
CA GLU A 314 -3.59 14.73 -6.34
C GLU A 314 -2.29 15.14 -7.06
N ILE A 315 -1.16 14.88 -6.42
CA ILE A 315 0.16 15.12 -7.00
C ILE A 315 0.48 13.91 -7.88
N ASP A 316 0.60 14.11 -9.18
CA ASP A 316 1.13 13.12 -10.13
C ASP A 316 2.61 12.83 -9.79
N LEU A 317 2.82 11.76 -9.02
CA LEU A 317 4.13 11.32 -8.52
C LEU A 317 5.07 10.82 -9.62
N GLU A 318 4.51 10.37 -10.74
CA GLU A 318 5.30 9.73 -11.79
C GLU A 318 5.96 10.78 -12.69
N ASN A 319 5.24 11.85 -13.04
CA ASN A 319 5.73 12.89 -13.96
C ASN A 319 6.32 14.14 -13.28
N GLU A 320 6.42 14.16 -11.95
CA GLU A 320 6.95 15.32 -11.24
C GLU A 320 8.46 15.56 -11.53
N PRO A 321 8.87 16.80 -11.87
CA PRO A 321 10.28 17.16 -12.07
C PRO A 321 11.14 16.85 -10.84
N ILE A 322 12.36 16.35 -11.07
CA ILE A 322 13.29 15.87 -10.03
C ILE A 322 13.51 16.91 -8.91
N TYR A 323 13.55 18.21 -9.24
CA TYR A 323 13.77 19.26 -8.24
C TYR A 323 12.59 19.37 -7.24
N LYS A 324 11.35 19.17 -7.67
CA LYS A 324 10.18 19.17 -6.78
C LYS A 324 10.11 17.93 -5.91
N LYS A 325 10.47 16.76 -6.44
CA LYS A 325 10.64 15.52 -5.64
C LYS A 325 11.63 15.72 -4.50
N ARG A 326 12.75 16.42 -4.77
CA ARG A 326 13.77 16.76 -3.78
C ARG A 326 13.29 17.81 -2.76
N GLU A 327 12.58 18.85 -3.20
CA GLU A 327 11.97 19.82 -2.27
C GLU A 327 10.94 19.19 -1.35
N ARG A 328 10.14 18.24 -1.84
CA ARG A 328 9.16 17.53 -1.02
C ARG A 328 9.82 16.56 -0.04
N GLN A 329 10.86 15.83 -0.46
CA GLN A 329 11.66 15.02 0.46
C GLN A 329 12.30 15.90 1.53
N ARG A 330 12.85 17.06 1.14
CA ARG A 330 13.41 18.06 2.05
C ARG A 330 12.36 18.57 3.03
N SER A 331 11.16 18.94 2.58
CA SER A 331 10.08 19.42 3.46
C SER A 331 9.57 18.33 4.41
N LEU A 332 9.47 17.08 3.94
CA LEU A 332 9.07 15.95 4.77
C LEU A 332 10.08 15.69 5.89
N VAL A 333 11.38 15.72 5.58
CA VAL A 333 12.41 15.47 6.60
C VAL A 333 12.60 16.65 7.55
N LEU A 334 12.53 17.90 7.07
CA LEU A 334 12.59 19.08 7.93
C LEU A 334 11.37 19.17 8.89
N ASN A 335 10.22 18.64 8.48
CA ASN A 335 9.06 18.53 9.37
C ASN A 335 9.16 17.36 10.36
N LEU A 336 9.89 16.28 10.03
CA LEU A 336 10.17 15.18 10.96
C LEU A 336 11.09 15.60 12.12
N GLY A 337 11.91 16.64 11.96
CA GLY A 337 12.73 17.21 13.04
C GLY A 337 11.98 18.13 14.01
N LYS A 338 10.69 18.41 13.75
CA LYS A 338 9.82 19.25 14.60
C LYS A 338 8.76 18.45 15.37
N ILE A 339 8.74 17.12 15.22
CA ILE A 339 7.94 16.16 16.01
C ILE A 339 8.92 15.42 16.93
#